data_AF-A0A9W7BNB4-F1
#
_entry.id   AF-A0A9W7BNB4-F1
#
_cell.length_a   1.000
_cell.length_b   1.000
_cell.length_c   1.000
_cell.angle_alpha   90.00
_cell.angle_beta   90.00
_cell.angle_gamma   90.00
#
_symmetry.space_group_name_H-M   'P 1'
#
loop_
_entity.id
_entity.type
_entity.pdbx_description
1 polymer ?
#
loop_
_entity_poly.entity_id
_entity_poly.type
_entity_poly.pdbx_seq_one_letter_code
_entity_poly.pdbx_strand_id
1 'polypeptide(L)'
;MGCAGSKSCTNQIAFGERGGEIEAAGGGGDKAFVPANAIDMGPLGFGVLPSVKTFLRDVLMTKFLTDLYNKELDTMKKSGGIKSWSAVAHCALSKSSMNVAMPDMSCEYWNCYIPADSAPVFELTFPKWAVYCALTLYDCHGLPLSSMNSREVDCLNVGTSGSQWERAATETTSIKKKGDLCVINLMKGVDHSGPVCALFRVYRPSSHSICPDDELPKTYFIKRKEAKGFDFSDSTGGASLEEIKPAKTIDAFNTGKRIETTFCALIQRHMKPLKGRQLGTQFFHPNSVAGLFVNANATYVIAFKPPTKTCIRMKTKVPKQQSWRCYYGVMAIEYESTNTLSSKTFEELGGWGTGIVVYAAQNEEAAAKHGYDKRDKTHHLLTWKERKGACGLVLRYLHYFEDGAMEERSNLIAMNGGSWEGIEGIGKLEYF
;
A
#
# COMPACT_ATOMS: atom_id res chain seq x y z
N MET A 1 12.48 52.20 7.21
CA MET A 1 13.57 51.33 7.68
C MET A 1 13.38 49.98 7.01
N GLY A 2 14.23 49.68 6.03
CA GLY A 2 14.04 48.60 5.07
C GLY A 2 14.64 47.27 5.52
N CYS A 3 13.98 46.20 5.10
CA CYS A 3 14.45 44.82 5.16
C CYS A 3 15.50 44.54 4.07
N ALA A 4 16.55 43.82 4.45
CA ALA A 4 17.44 43.04 3.59
C ALA A 4 17.98 41.90 4.47
N GLY A 5 18.11 40.65 4.10
CA GLY A 5 17.85 39.89 2.88
C GLY A 5 18.54 38.53 3.13
N SER A 6 17.79 37.43 3.23
CA SER A 6 18.40 36.11 3.44
C SER A 6 18.55 35.38 2.10
N LYS A 7 19.79 34.97 1.83
CA LYS A 7 20.22 34.31 0.60
C LYS A 7 19.72 32.88 0.55
N SER A 8 19.31 32.47 -0.65
CA SER A 8 19.01 31.10 -1.07
C SER A 8 20.27 30.24 -1.03
N CYS A 9 20.22 29.09 -0.34
CA CYS A 9 21.20 28.02 -0.48
C CYS A 9 20.69 26.99 -1.50
N THR A 10 21.30 26.99 -2.68
CA THR A 10 21.21 25.94 -3.69
C THR A 10 22.24 24.86 -3.37
N ASN A 11 21.80 23.69 -2.91
CA ASN A 11 22.66 22.51 -2.79
C ASN A 11 22.65 21.73 -4.11
N GLN A 12 23.70 21.89 -4.91
CA GLN A 12 24.11 20.94 -5.94
C GLN A 12 24.83 19.78 -5.26
N ILE A 13 24.33 18.55 -5.43
CA ILE A 13 25.04 17.33 -5.00
C ILE A 13 25.98 16.93 -6.14
N ALA A 14 27.28 17.12 -5.91
CA ALA A 14 28.34 16.62 -6.77
C ALA A 14 28.65 15.15 -6.41
N PHE A 15 28.59 14.26 -7.40
CA PHE A 15 29.12 12.90 -7.31
C PHE A 15 30.65 12.95 -7.45
N GLY A 16 31.35 12.65 -6.36
CA GLY A 16 32.80 12.47 -6.36
C GLY A 16 33.16 10.98 -6.39
N GLU A 17 33.79 10.56 -7.48
CA GLU A 17 34.49 9.27 -7.58
C GLU A 17 35.71 9.28 -6.65
N ARG A 18 35.85 8.25 -5.81
CA ARG A 18 37.15 7.84 -5.24
C ARG A 18 37.25 6.32 -5.23
N GLY A 19 38.06 5.81 -6.15
CA GLY A 19 38.68 4.50 -6.03
C GLY A 19 39.79 4.57 -4.98
N GLY A 20 39.83 3.56 -4.11
CA GLY A 20 40.90 3.32 -3.17
C GLY A 20 41.05 1.82 -2.99
N GLU A 21 42.17 1.29 -3.47
CA GLU A 21 42.66 -0.06 -3.23
C GLU A 21 42.86 -0.28 -1.73
N ILE A 22 42.48 -1.46 -1.22
CA ILE A 22 42.85 -1.90 0.13
C ILE A 22 43.54 -3.25 0.00
N GLU A 23 44.79 -3.27 0.45
CA GLU A 23 45.68 -4.42 0.57
C GLU A 23 45.15 -5.46 1.58
N ALA A 24 45.42 -6.72 1.25
CA ALA A 24 45.12 -7.86 2.10
C ALA A 24 46.22 -8.06 3.16
N ALA A 25 45.82 -8.21 4.42
CA ALA A 25 46.66 -8.79 5.47
C ALA A 25 45.89 -9.92 6.17
N GLY A 26 46.50 -11.11 6.20
CA GLY A 26 45.96 -12.33 6.77
C GLY A 26 46.09 -12.42 8.29
N GLY A 27 45.27 -13.28 8.89
CA GLY A 27 45.38 -13.71 10.28
C GLY A 27 44.18 -14.59 10.68
N GLY A 28 44.44 -15.87 10.94
CA GLY A 28 43.42 -16.92 11.02
C GLY A 28 42.60 -16.99 12.31
N GLY A 29 41.50 -17.73 12.24
CA GLY A 29 40.65 -18.13 13.36
C GLY A 29 39.35 -18.77 12.87
N ASP A 30 39.23 -20.09 13.07
CA ASP A 30 38.13 -20.95 12.65
C ASP A 30 36.73 -20.41 12.97
N LYS A 31 36.03 -19.94 11.91
CA LYS A 31 34.57 -19.94 11.80
C LYS A 31 34.22 -20.22 10.35
N ALA A 32 33.24 -21.10 10.13
CA ALA A 32 32.76 -21.47 8.80
C ALA A 32 32.44 -20.21 7.96
N PHE A 33 33.36 -19.88 7.06
CA PHE A 33 33.28 -18.74 6.16
C PHE A 33 32.36 -19.12 5.00
N VAL A 34 31.14 -18.57 4.98
CA VAL A 34 30.31 -18.59 3.78
C VAL A 34 30.84 -17.47 2.88
N PRO A 35 31.37 -17.76 1.68
CA PRO A 35 31.99 -16.72 0.86
C PRO A 35 30.98 -15.66 0.45
N ALA A 36 31.35 -14.39 0.61
CA ALA A 36 30.55 -13.22 0.23
C ALA A 36 30.26 -13.11 -1.29
N ASN A 37 30.75 -14.07 -2.09
CA ASN A 37 30.58 -14.13 -3.54
C ASN A 37 29.77 -15.36 -4.00
N ALA A 38 28.86 -15.87 -3.16
CA ALA A 38 27.85 -16.82 -3.65
C ALA A 38 26.96 -16.11 -4.68
N ILE A 39 27.31 -16.26 -5.95
CA ILE A 39 26.54 -15.80 -7.11
C ILE A 39 25.13 -16.35 -6.92
N ASP A 40 24.18 -15.43 -6.75
CA ASP A 40 22.76 -15.73 -6.60
C ASP A 40 22.24 -16.36 -7.91
N MET A 41 22.38 -17.68 -7.97
CA MET A 41 21.85 -18.58 -9.00
C MET A 41 20.33 -18.69 -8.79
N GLY A 42 19.65 -17.57 -9.04
CA GLY A 42 18.19 -17.52 -9.08
C GLY A 42 17.63 -18.48 -10.14
N PRO A 43 16.29 -18.65 -10.19
CA PRO A 43 15.60 -19.74 -10.89
C PRO A 43 15.70 -19.73 -12.43
N LEU A 44 16.53 -18.86 -13.01
CA LEU A 44 16.85 -18.85 -14.44
C LEU A 44 18.21 -19.47 -14.77
N GLY A 45 18.99 -19.96 -13.80
CA GLY A 45 20.18 -20.80 -14.05
C GLY A 45 21.34 -20.18 -14.84
N PHE A 46 21.18 -18.98 -15.38
CA PHE A 46 22.19 -18.26 -16.14
C PHE A 46 22.71 -17.06 -15.33
N GLY A 47 24.00 -16.78 -15.44
CA GLY A 47 24.71 -15.63 -14.88
C GLY A 47 24.27 -14.30 -15.51
N VAL A 48 22.96 -14.04 -15.46
CA VAL A 48 22.32 -12.85 -15.98
C VAL A 48 22.56 -11.72 -14.98
N LEU A 49 23.16 -10.64 -15.46
CA LEU A 49 23.43 -9.44 -14.67
C LEU A 49 22.16 -8.96 -13.96
N PRO A 50 22.25 -8.42 -12.72
CA PRO A 50 21.10 -7.88 -11.99
C PRO A 50 20.26 -6.89 -12.81
N SER A 51 20.89 -6.08 -13.66
CA SER A 51 20.24 -5.15 -14.59
C SER A 51 19.33 -5.85 -15.60
N VAL A 52 19.75 -6.99 -16.16
CA VAL A 52 18.95 -7.77 -17.11
C VAL A 52 17.82 -8.52 -16.40
N LYS A 53 18.03 -8.97 -15.15
CA LYS A 53 16.95 -9.51 -14.30
C LYS A 53 15.89 -8.45 -14.00
N THR A 54 16.30 -7.23 -13.68
CA THR A 54 15.43 -6.06 -13.49
C THR A 54 14.68 -5.72 -14.79
N PHE A 55 15.38 -5.64 -15.91
CA PHE A 55 14.76 -5.37 -17.21
C PHE A 55 13.72 -6.42 -17.61
N LEU A 56 14.08 -7.71 -17.57
CA LEU A 56 13.14 -8.79 -17.90
C LEU A 56 11.96 -8.82 -16.93
N ARG A 57 12.19 -8.54 -15.65
CA ARG A 57 11.12 -8.38 -14.66
C ARG A 57 10.20 -7.24 -15.08
N ASP A 58 10.73 -6.05 -15.31
CA ASP A 58 9.92 -4.86 -15.56
C ASP A 58 9.12 -5.05 -16.85
N VAL A 59 9.72 -5.59 -17.91
CA VAL A 59 9.04 -5.91 -19.18
C VAL A 59 7.94 -6.97 -18.99
N LEU A 60 8.22 -8.08 -18.29
CA LEU A 60 7.24 -9.14 -18.07
C LEU A 60 6.09 -8.70 -17.16
N MET A 61 6.40 -7.93 -16.11
CA MET A 61 5.39 -7.35 -15.20
C MET A 61 4.50 -6.37 -15.94
N THR A 62 5.10 -5.45 -16.70
CA THR A 62 4.38 -4.47 -17.52
C THR A 62 3.42 -5.19 -18.45
N LYS A 63 3.94 -6.16 -19.21
CA LYS A 63 3.15 -6.92 -20.18
C LYS A 63 2.00 -7.66 -19.49
N PHE A 64 2.29 -8.42 -18.44
CA PHE A 64 1.27 -9.18 -17.73
C PHE A 64 0.13 -8.31 -17.20
N LEU A 65 0.47 -7.22 -16.49
CA LEU A 65 -0.53 -6.34 -15.89
C LEU A 65 -1.27 -5.51 -16.94
N THR A 66 -0.59 -5.10 -18.01
CA THR A 66 -1.23 -4.43 -19.16
C THR A 66 -2.23 -5.36 -19.85
N ASP A 67 -1.85 -6.62 -20.09
CA ASP A 67 -2.72 -7.64 -20.69
C ASP A 67 -3.94 -7.92 -19.80
N LEU A 68 -3.73 -8.00 -18.47
CA LEU A 68 -4.81 -8.13 -17.49
C LEU A 68 -5.79 -6.95 -17.57
N TYR A 69 -5.28 -5.72 -17.61
CA TYR A 69 -6.10 -4.50 -17.66
C TYR A 69 -6.90 -4.45 -18.96
N ASN A 70 -6.26 -4.73 -20.09
CA ASN A 70 -6.92 -4.78 -21.39
C ASN A 70 -8.00 -5.85 -21.43
N LYS A 71 -7.74 -7.04 -20.88
CA LYS A 71 -8.73 -8.11 -20.77
C LYS A 71 -9.95 -7.70 -19.94
N GLU A 72 -9.75 -7.02 -18.81
CA GLU A 72 -10.85 -6.51 -17.99
C GLU A 72 -11.64 -5.42 -18.72
N LEU A 73 -10.96 -4.46 -19.36
CA LEU A 73 -11.60 -3.42 -20.18
C LEU A 73 -12.41 -4.02 -21.34
N ASP A 74 -11.88 -5.03 -22.02
CA ASP A 74 -12.58 -5.74 -23.11
C ASP A 74 -13.79 -6.52 -22.59
N THR A 75 -13.68 -7.13 -21.41
CA THR A 75 -14.81 -7.81 -20.76
C THR A 75 -15.93 -6.82 -20.46
N MET A 76 -15.59 -5.64 -19.91
CA MET A 76 -16.58 -4.59 -19.64
C MET A 76 -17.26 -4.11 -20.91
N LYS A 77 -16.48 -3.80 -21.95
CA LYS A 77 -17.01 -3.39 -23.26
C LYS A 77 -18.01 -4.41 -23.81
N LYS A 78 -17.70 -5.71 -23.75
CA LYS A 78 -18.59 -6.79 -24.19
C LYS A 78 -19.85 -6.92 -23.33
N SER A 79 -19.81 -6.51 -22.06
CA SER A 79 -20.92 -6.63 -21.10
C SER A 79 -21.87 -5.42 -21.06
N GLY A 80 -21.75 -4.47 -21.99
CA GLY A 80 -22.61 -3.29 -22.06
C GLY A 80 -21.92 -1.97 -21.68
N GLY A 81 -20.59 -1.90 -21.81
CA GLY A 81 -19.82 -0.66 -21.66
C GLY A 81 -18.91 -0.65 -20.44
N ILE A 82 -18.00 0.33 -20.40
CA ILE A 82 -17.11 0.55 -19.25
C ILE A 82 -17.95 1.11 -18.09
N LYS A 83 -17.79 0.53 -16.90
CA LYS A 83 -18.42 0.98 -15.66
C LYS A 83 -17.37 1.38 -14.63
N SER A 84 -17.67 2.38 -13.82
CA SER A 84 -16.84 2.73 -12.66
C SER A 84 -17.14 1.78 -11.51
N TRP A 85 -16.22 1.65 -10.55
CA TRP A 85 -16.36 0.78 -9.37
C TRP A 85 -16.78 -0.66 -9.73
N SER A 86 -16.28 -1.13 -10.86
CA SER A 86 -16.67 -2.38 -11.48
C SER A 86 -16.21 -3.61 -10.72
N ALA A 87 -15.36 -3.46 -9.70
CA ALA A 87 -14.96 -4.52 -8.80
C ALA A 87 -14.74 -3.97 -7.40
N VAL A 88 -15.27 -4.66 -6.40
CA VAL A 88 -15.00 -4.40 -4.98
C VAL A 88 -14.26 -5.57 -4.38
N ALA A 89 -13.21 -5.26 -3.62
CA ALA A 89 -12.47 -6.23 -2.84
C ALA A 89 -12.77 -6.09 -1.35
N HIS A 90 -12.96 -7.23 -0.71
CA HIS A 90 -12.94 -7.40 0.74
C HIS A 90 -12.07 -8.60 1.09
N CYS A 91 -11.52 -8.62 2.30
CA CYS A 91 -10.74 -9.76 2.81
C CYS A 91 -11.60 -10.97 3.20
N ALA A 92 -12.87 -11.04 2.78
CA ALA A 92 -13.77 -12.11 3.19
C ALA A 92 -13.32 -13.46 2.62
N LEU A 93 -13.27 -14.48 3.49
CA LEU A 93 -12.71 -15.83 3.33
C LEU A 93 -13.15 -16.65 2.08
N SER A 94 -14.09 -16.16 1.27
CA SER A 94 -14.61 -16.86 0.09
C SER A 94 -14.61 -16.02 -1.20
N LYS A 95 -14.50 -14.69 -1.12
CA LYS A 95 -14.65 -13.73 -2.23
C LYS A 95 -13.69 -12.53 -2.06
N SER A 96 -12.39 -12.76 -2.16
CA SER A 96 -11.42 -11.66 -2.29
C SER A 96 -11.12 -11.40 -3.75
N SER A 97 -11.26 -10.14 -4.15
CA SER A 97 -10.81 -9.64 -5.43
C SER A 97 -9.62 -8.73 -5.21
N MET A 98 -8.82 -8.53 -6.26
CA MET A 98 -7.69 -7.60 -6.30
C MET A 98 -6.42 -7.91 -5.51
N ASN A 99 -5.32 -7.49 -6.13
CA ASN A 99 -3.94 -7.64 -5.69
C ASN A 99 -3.52 -6.55 -4.69
N VAL A 100 -4.41 -6.18 -3.77
CA VAL A 100 -4.08 -5.16 -2.77
C VAL A 100 -3.17 -5.79 -1.73
N ALA A 101 -2.05 -5.12 -1.43
CA ALA A 101 -1.02 -5.62 -0.54
C ALA A 101 -1.63 -5.89 0.83
N MET A 102 -1.65 -7.17 1.22
CA MET A 102 -1.94 -7.58 2.58
C MET A 102 -3.23 -6.94 3.08
N PRO A 103 -4.35 -7.08 2.35
CA PRO A 103 -5.49 -6.19 2.48
C PRO A 103 -6.05 -6.25 3.91
N ASP A 104 -6.35 -5.10 4.51
CA ASP A 104 -6.95 -5.07 5.84
C ASP A 104 -8.45 -5.44 5.78
N MET A 105 -8.92 -6.21 6.76
CA MET A 105 -10.30 -6.71 6.81
C MET A 105 -11.34 -5.61 7.07
N SER A 106 -10.94 -4.47 7.65
CA SER A 106 -11.84 -3.33 7.84
C SER A 106 -11.93 -2.43 6.61
N CYS A 107 -11.09 -2.65 5.60
CA CYS A 107 -11.03 -1.82 4.40
C CYS A 107 -11.82 -2.42 3.23
N GLU A 108 -12.47 -1.53 2.49
CA GLU A 108 -13.04 -1.79 1.18
C GLU A 108 -12.10 -1.25 0.10
N TYR A 109 -12.04 -1.93 -1.03
CA TYR A 109 -11.25 -1.47 -2.16
C TYR A 109 -12.08 -1.49 -3.44
N TRP A 110 -12.55 -0.32 -3.83
CA TRP A 110 -13.38 -0.10 -5.01
C TRP A 110 -12.51 0.27 -6.21
N ASN A 111 -12.76 -0.36 -7.35
CA ASN A 111 -11.88 -0.28 -8.51
C ASN A 111 -12.54 0.29 -9.74
N CYS A 112 -11.83 1.20 -10.40
CA CYS A 112 -12.16 1.63 -11.76
C CYS A 112 -10.93 1.46 -12.66
N TYR A 113 -11.10 0.75 -13.77
CA TYR A 113 -10.05 0.63 -14.79
C TYR A 113 -10.23 1.72 -15.84
N ILE A 114 -9.14 2.40 -16.17
CA ILE A 114 -9.15 3.53 -17.11
C ILE A 114 -8.28 3.20 -18.33
N PRO A 115 -8.84 3.33 -19.55
CA PRO A 115 -8.09 3.15 -20.80
C PRO A 115 -6.87 4.07 -20.94
N ALA A 116 -5.91 3.66 -21.77
CA ALA A 116 -4.66 4.39 -22.01
C ALA A 116 -4.85 5.76 -22.69
N ASP A 117 -5.91 5.93 -23.46
CA ASP A 117 -6.26 7.18 -24.17
C ASP A 117 -7.14 8.13 -23.34
N SER A 118 -7.61 7.67 -22.18
CA SER A 118 -8.46 8.42 -21.26
C SER A 118 -7.70 8.88 -20.01
N ALA A 119 -8.26 9.90 -19.36
CA ALA A 119 -7.92 10.30 -18.00
C ALA A 119 -9.20 10.44 -17.16
N PRO A 120 -9.19 10.02 -15.89
CA PRO A 120 -10.36 10.13 -15.03
C PRO A 120 -10.42 11.49 -14.34
N VAL A 121 -11.64 12.00 -14.21
CA VAL A 121 -12.01 13.08 -13.30
C VAL A 121 -13.00 12.50 -12.31
N PHE A 122 -12.80 12.76 -11.02
CA PHE A 122 -13.63 12.18 -9.96
C PHE A 122 -14.41 13.28 -9.25
N GLU A 123 -15.72 13.12 -9.09
CA GLU A 123 -16.54 13.93 -8.20
C GLU A 123 -16.88 13.10 -6.95
N LEU A 124 -16.44 13.52 -5.77
CA LEU A 124 -16.66 12.79 -4.53
C LEU A 124 -16.79 13.69 -3.31
N THR A 125 -17.51 13.16 -2.33
CA THR A 125 -17.43 13.56 -0.93
C THR A 125 -16.79 12.39 -0.20
N PHE A 126 -15.66 12.61 0.46
CA PHE A 126 -15.07 11.55 1.28
C PHE A 126 -15.99 11.24 2.47
N PRO A 127 -16.30 9.95 2.74
CA PRO A 127 -17.18 9.59 3.85
C PRO A 127 -16.63 10.04 5.20
N LYS A 128 -17.38 10.90 5.91
CA LYS A 128 -16.95 11.45 7.22
C LYS A 128 -16.92 10.41 8.34
N TRP A 129 -17.66 9.31 8.16
CA TRP A 129 -17.70 8.20 9.12
C TRP A 129 -16.50 7.24 8.97
N ALA A 130 -15.77 7.30 7.84
CA ALA A 130 -14.63 6.42 7.60
C ALA A 130 -13.45 6.82 8.49
N VAL A 131 -12.77 5.83 9.05
CA VAL A 131 -11.54 6.03 9.84
C VAL A 131 -10.44 6.64 8.96
N TYR A 132 -10.37 6.18 7.72
CA TYR A 132 -9.50 6.71 6.68
C TYR A 132 -10.10 6.38 5.32
N CYS A 133 -9.98 7.29 4.37
CA CYS A 133 -10.31 7.02 2.98
C CYS A 133 -9.35 7.72 2.04
N ALA A 134 -9.09 7.08 0.90
CA ALA A 134 -8.19 7.61 -0.11
C ALA A 134 -8.54 7.10 -1.50
N LEU A 135 -8.26 7.94 -2.49
CA LEU A 135 -8.32 7.64 -3.90
C LEU A 135 -6.91 7.67 -4.47
N THR A 136 -6.46 6.57 -5.06
CA THR A 136 -5.10 6.47 -5.63
C THR A 136 -5.16 5.94 -7.05
N LEU A 137 -4.41 6.57 -7.96
CA LEU A 137 -4.15 6.05 -9.30
C LEU A 137 -2.90 5.17 -9.31
N TYR A 138 -2.98 4.04 -10.01
CA TYR A 138 -1.89 3.10 -10.21
C TYR A 138 -1.57 2.95 -11.68
N ASP A 139 -0.28 2.78 -11.97
CA ASP A 139 0.19 2.35 -13.28
C ASP A 139 -0.02 0.85 -13.50
N CYS A 140 0.39 0.37 -14.66
CA CYS A 140 0.43 -1.06 -14.99
C CYS A 140 1.56 -1.83 -14.29
N HIS A 141 2.25 -1.24 -13.31
CA HIS A 141 3.14 -1.94 -12.38
C HIS A 141 2.53 -2.06 -10.98
N GLY A 142 1.32 -1.54 -10.75
CA GLY A 142 0.72 -1.47 -9.42
C GLY A 142 1.47 -0.51 -8.49
N LEU A 143 2.21 0.45 -9.05
CA LEU A 143 2.85 1.54 -8.32
C LEU A 143 1.93 2.77 -8.31
N PRO A 144 1.82 3.48 -7.17
CA PRO A 144 1.07 4.72 -7.12
C PRO A 144 1.64 5.77 -8.08
N LEU A 145 0.78 6.33 -8.92
CA LEU A 145 1.06 7.50 -9.78
C LEU A 145 0.73 8.80 -9.05
N SER A 146 -0.45 8.84 -8.44
CA SER A 146 -0.96 10.00 -7.70
C SER A 146 -1.99 9.50 -6.66
N SER A 147 -2.12 10.22 -5.55
CA SER A 147 -2.99 9.83 -4.43
C SER A 147 -3.60 11.06 -3.79
N MET A 148 -4.78 10.87 -3.21
CA MET A 148 -5.45 11.87 -2.39
C MET A 148 -6.25 11.19 -1.28
N ASN A 149 -6.10 11.66 -0.05
CA ASN A 149 -6.88 11.20 1.11
C ASN A 149 -7.88 12.26 1.61
N SER A 150 -8.79 11.84 2.48
CA SER A 150 -9.85 12.71 3.01
C SER A 150 -9.33 13.98 3.69
N ARG A 151 -8.26 13.88 4.48
CA ARG A 151 -7.72 15.03 5.20
C ARG A 151 -7.04 16.03 4.27
N GLU A 152 -6.32 15.57 3.25
CA GLU A 152 -5.72 16.46 2.27
C GLU A 152 -6.78 17.32 1.58
N VAL A 153 -7.90 16.70 1.21
CA VAL A 153 -9.04 17.41 0.65
C VAL A 153 -9.64 18.39 1.65
N ASP A 154 -9.75 18.01 2.93
CA ASP A 154 -10.28 18.90 3.96
C ASP A 154 -9.39 20.13 4.19
N CYS A 155 -8.07 19.94 4.26
CA CYS A 155 -7.10 21.01 4.50
C CYS A 155 -7.07 22.05 3.37
N LEU A 156 -7.25 21.63 2.11
CA LEU A 156 -7.32 22.55 0.97
C LEU A 156 -8.47 23.57 1.05
N ASN A 157 -9.45 23.35 1.93
CA ASN A 157 -10.63 24.21 2.06
C ASN A 157 -10.46 25.36 3.02
N VAL A 158 -9.52 25.22 3.96
CA VAL A 158 -9.40 26.20 5.06
C VAL A 158 -8.63 27.44 4.58
N GLY A 159 -8.12 27.44 3.33
CA GLY A 159 -7.35 28.55 2.79
C GLY A 159 -6.13 28.89 3.66
N THR A 160 -5.67 27.93 4.47
CA THR A 160 -4.50 28.01 5.34
C THR A 160 -3.23 27.92 4.51
N SER A 161 -3.12 28.88 3.57
CA SER A 161 -2.05 29.02 2.61
C SER A 161 -0.70 29.04 3.33
N GLY A 162 0.14 28.05 3.04
CA GLY A 162 1.58 28.22 3.32
C GLY A 162 2.41 26.94 3.37
N SER A 163 1.81 25.78 3.58
CA SER A 163 2.57 24.53 3.65
C SER A 163 3.14 24.17 2.26
N GLN A 164 4.29 23.50 2.24
CA GLN A 164 4.89 23.02 0.99
C GLN A 164 4.00 21.96 0.30
N TRP A 165 3.19 21.24 1.07
CA TRP A 165 2.29 20.21 0.53
C TRP A 165 1.14 20.80 -0.28
N GLU A 166 0.55 21.94 0.12
CA GLU A 166 -0.53 22.59 -0.65
C GLU A 166 -0.06 22.97 -2.05
N ARG A 167 1.16 23.51 -2.15
CA ARG A 167 1.78 23.87 -3.43
C ARG A 167 1.99 22.64 -4.31
N ALA A 168 2.62 21.59 -3.77
CA ALA A 168 2.84 20.35 -4.51
C ALA A 168 1.51 19.71 -4.97
N ALA A 169 0.49 19.68 -4.11
CA ALA A 169 -0.81 19.13 -4.44
C ALA A 169 -1.51 19.92 -5.55
N THR A 170 -1.42 21.26 -5.57
CA THR A 170 -2.01 22.09 -6.65
C THR A 170 -1.28 21.96 -7.99
N GLU A 171 0.00 21.61 -7.97
CA GLU A 171 0.81 21.36 -9.17
C GLU A 171 0.47 20.02 -9.81
N THR A 172 0.25 18.97 -9.01
CA THR A 172 0.01 17.59 -9.47
C THR A 172 -1.45 17.15 -9.46
N THR A 173 -2.35 17.95 -8.91
CA THR A 173 -3.78 17.62 -8.81
C THR A 173 -4.58 18.92 -8.96
N SER A 174 -5.62 18.93 -9.82
CA SER A 174 -6.60 20.03 -9.79
C SER A 174 -7.80 19.61 -8.96
N ILE A 175 -8.24 20.50 -8.07
CA ILE A 175 -9.35 20.28 -7.15
C ILE A 175 -10.28 21.49 -7.19
N LYS A 176 -11.56 21.25 -7.39
CA LYS A 176 -12.62 22.26 -7.20
C LYS A 176 -13.63 21.75 -6.20
N LYS A 177 -13.93 22.57 -5.19
CA LYS A 177 -14.91 22.22 -4.17
C LYS A 177 -16.18 23.08 -4.28
N LYS A 178 -17.34 22.47 -4.03
CA LYS A 178 -18.64 23.14 -3.87
C LYS A 178 -19.38 22.52 -2.68
N GLY A 179 -19.35 23.19 -1.52
CA GLY A 179 -19.84 22.59 -0.28
C GLY A 179 -18.89 21.47 0.16
N ASP A 180 -19.38 20.28 0.48
CA ASP A 180 -18.54 19.10 0.78
C ASP A 180 -18.06 18.35 -0.48
N LEU A 181 -18.67 18.61 -1.64
CA LEU A 181 -18.40 17.95 -2.90
C LEU A 181 -17.08 18.44 -3.52
N CYS A 182 -16.19 17.51 -3.85
CA CYS A 182 -14.89 17.78 -4.44
C CYS A 182 -14.80 17.16 -5.83
N VAL A 183 -14.25 17.90 -6.80
CA VAL A 183 -13.93 17.38 -8.13
C VAL A 183 -12.42 17.34 -8.29
N ILE A 184 -11.86 16.17 -8.58
CA ILE A 184 -10.44 15.85 -8.49
C ILE A 184 -9.93 15.30 -9.84
N ASN A 185 -8.84 15.87 -10.36
CA ASN A 185 -8.08 15.32 -11.48
C ASN A 185 -6.69 14.88 -11.00
N LEU A 186 -6.55 13.59 -10.71
CA LEU A 186 -5.29 12.98 -10.24
C LEU A 186 -4.26 12.75 -11.36
N MET A 187 -4.61 13.00 -12.63
CA MET A 187 -3.69 12.87 -13.77
C MET A 187 -3.02 14.19 -14.16
N LYS A 188 -3.34 15.31 -13.48
CA LYS A 188 -2.69 16.60 -13.74
C LYS A 188 -1.18 16.47 -13.48
N GLY A 189 -0.34 16.87 -14.43
CA GLY A 189 1.12 16.77 -14.28
C GLY A 189 1.69 15.35 -14.25
N VAL A 190 0.88 14.29 -14.36
CA VAL A 190 1.35 12.89 -14.42
C VAL A 190 1.75 12.55 -15.86
N ASP A 191 3.00 12.12 -16.05
CA ASP A 191 3.48 11.66 -17.36
C ASP A 191 3.46 10.13 -17.46
N HIS A 192 2.26 9.60 -17.74
CA HIS A 192 2.04 8.17 -17.97
C HIS A 192 1.18 7.99 -19.22
N SER A 193 1.51 7.03 -20.08
CA SER A 193 0.82 6.76 -21.35
C SER A 193 0.03 5.45 -21.35
N GLY A 194 0.24 4.58 -20.35
CA GLY A 194 -0.44 3.30 -20.24
C GLY A 194 -1.85 3.40 -19.64
N PRO A 195 -2.59 2.28 -19.61
CA PRO A 195 -3.83 2.19 -18.84
C PRO A 195 -3.51 2.39 -17.34
N VAL A 196 -4.51 2.84 -16.58
CA VAL A 196 -4.37 3.08 -15.13
C VAL A 196 -5.54 2.44 -14.38
N CYS A 197 -5.34 2.17 -13.10
CA CYS A 197 -6.39 1.73 -12.19
C CYS A 197 -6.57 2.76 -11.08
N ALA A 198 -7.80 3.18 -10.85
CA ALA A 198 -8.16 3.97 -9.69
C ALA A 198 -8.66 3.03 -8.59
N LEU A 199 -8.08 3.18 -7.40
CA LEU A 199 -8.49 2.46 -6.21
C LEU A 199 -9.02 3.44 -5.18
N PHE A 200 -10.31 3.33 -4.86
CA PHE A 200 -10.92 4.02 -3.74
C PHE A 200 -10.96 3.11 -2.53
N ARG A 201 -10.27 3.53 -1.47
CA ARG A 201 -10.14 2.79 -0.22
C ARG A 201 -10.98 3.44 0.85
N VAL A 202 -11.74 2.61 1.56
CA VAL A 202 -12.56 3.06 2.69
C VAL A 202 -12.30 2.15 3.87
N TYR A 203 -11.58 2.64 4.87
CA TYR A 203 -11.35 1.93 6.13
C TYR A 203 -12.52 2.21 7.04
N ARG A 204 -13.34 1.18 7.22
CA ARG A 204 -14.55 1.29 8.01
C ARG A 204 -14.27 1.15 9.50
N PRO A 205 -15.01 1.87 10.35
CA PRO A 205 -15.18 1.46 11.73
C PRO A 205 -16.01 0.17 11.78
N SER A 206 -15.94 -0.54 12.91
CA SER A 206 -16.70 -1.78 13.14
C SER A 206 -18.23 -1.62 13.03
N SER A 207 -18.75 -0.39 13.14
CA SER A 207 -20.18 -0.07 13.06
C SER A 207 -20.74 -0.03 11.64
N HIS A 208 -19.90 -0.03 10.60
CA HIS A 208 -20.33 0.09 9.21
C HIS A 208 -20.02 -1.20 8.45
N SER A 209 -20.95 -1.69 7.63
CA SER A 209 -20.79 -2.93 6.87
C SER A 209 -20.19 -2.70 5.48
N ILE A 210 -20.63 -1.65 4.78
CA ILE A 210 -20.18 -1.29 3.44
C ILE A 210 -20.39 0.21 3.17
N CYS A 211 -19.56 0.79 2.30
CA CYS A 211 -19.77 2.12 1.74
C CYS A 211 -21.07 2.15 0.92
N PRO A 212 -21.99 3.09 1.22
CA PRO A 212 -23.18 3.30 0.39
C PRO A 212 -22.83 3.68 -1.07
N ASP A 213 -23.63 3.23 -2.03
CA ASP A 213 -23.41 3.49 -3.47
C ASP A 213 -23.38 4.99 -3.80
N ASP A 214 -24.16 5.80 -3.10
CA ASP A 214 -24.26 7.25 -3.27
C ASP A 214 -23.08 8.03 -2.66
N GLU A 215 -22.25 7.36 -1.86
CA GLU A 215 -20.99 7.91 -1.33
C GLU A 215 -19.76 7.49 -2.16
N LEU A 216 -19.93 6.62 -3.17
CA LEU A 216 -18.85 6.28 -4.09
C LEU A 216 -18.54 7.45 -5.04
N PRO A 217 -17.27 7.67 -5.42
CA PRO A 217 -16.92 8.79 -6.30
C PRO A 217 -17.55 8.66 -7.69
N LYS A 218 -18.27 9.67 -8.18
CA LYS A 218 -18.65 9.68 -9.59
C LYS A 218 -17.40 9.83 -10.44
N THR A 219 -17.34 9.09 -11.55
CA THR A 219 -16.18 9.08 -12.44
C THR A 219 -16.59 9.58 -13.82
N TYR A 220 -15.81 10.50 -14.36
CA TYR A 220 -15.95 11.01 -15.72
C TYR A 220 -14.66 10.72 -16.49
N PHE A 221 -14.77 10.45 -17.79
CA PHE A 221 -13.61 10.32 -18.66
C PHE A 221 -13.45 11.54 -19.56
N ILE A 222 -12.23 12.06 -19.61
CA ILE A 222 -11.78 13.04 -20.60
C ILE A 222 -10.67 12.44 -21.45
N LYS A 223 -10.38 13.04 -22.61
CA LYS A 223 -9.22 12.61 -23.41
C LYS A 223 -7.95 12.94 -22.64
N ARG A 224 -6.99 12.02 -22.61
CA ARG A 224 -5.75 12.19 -21.84
C ARG A 224 -4.98 13.47 -22.17
N LYS A 225 -4.97 13.87 -23.44
CA LYS A 225 -4.33 15.13 -23.90
C LYS A 225 -4.94 16.39 -23.28
N GLU A 226 -6.23 16.35 -22.93
CA GLU A 226 -6.95 17.47 -22.31
C GLU A 226 -6.69 17.52 -20.80
N ALA A 227 -6.38 16.39 -20.16
CA ALA A 227 -6.20 16.30 -18.71
C ALA A 227 -5.04 17.14 -18.15
N LYS A 228 -3.96 17.36 -18.92
CA LYS A 228 -2.82 18.17 -18.49
C LYS A 228 -3.17 19.66 -18.30
N GLY A 229 -4.10 20.18 -19.11
CA GLY A 229 -4.55 21.58 -19.08
C GLY A 229 -5.96 21.75 -18.53
N PHE A 230 -6.58 20.68 -18.02
CA PHE A 230 -7.95 20.73 -17.54
C PHE A 230 -8.02 21.48 -16.21
N ASP A 231 -8.53 22.71 -16.27
CA ASP A 231 -8.89 23.52 -15.11
C ASP A 231 -10.41 23.48 -14.90
N PHE A 232 -10.81 23.33 -13.64
CA PHE A 232 -12.20 23.31 -13.24
C PHE A 232 -12.80 24.72 -13.11
N SER A 233 -11.99 25.78 -13.17
CA SER A 233 -12.45 27.18 -13.06
C SER A 233 -13.41 27.57 -14.19
N ASP A 234 -13.24 27.02 -15.38
CA ASP A 234 -14.05 27.32 -16.55
C ASP A 234 -15.24 26.36 -16.62
N SER A 235 -16.32 26.70 -15.92
CA SER A 235 -17.56 25.90 -15.82
C SER A 235 -18.28 25.58 -17.14
N THR A 236 -17.70 25.89 -18.31
CA THR A 236 -18.32 25.76 -19.64
C THR A 236 -17.32 25.48 -20.77
N GLY A 237 -16.09 25.02 -20.48
CA GLY A 237 -15.06 24.73 -21.49
C GLY A 237 -15.35 23.52 -22.39
N GLY A 238 -16.55 23.38 -22.97
CA GLY A 238 -16.89 22.57 -24.15
C GLY A 238 -16.71 21.05 -24.10
N ALA A 239 -15.95 20.50 -23.15
CA ALA A 239 -15.76 19.06 -23.01
C ALA A 239 -17.04 18.46 -22.41
N SER A 240 -17.78 17.68 -23.21
CA SER A 240 -18.86 16.87 -22.67
C SER A 240 -18.26 15.81 -21.75
N LEU A 241 -18.34 16.03 -20.44
CA LEU A 241 -18.00 15.02 -19.45
C LEU A 241 -19.06 13.92 -19.55
N GLU A 242 -18.70 12.79 -20.13
CA GLU A 242 -19.54 11.59 -20.09
C GLU A 242 -19.34 10.91 -18.73
N GLU A 243 -20.39 10.91 -17.92
CA GLU A 243 -20.38 10.19 -16.65
C GLU A 243 -20.30 8.68 -16.90
N ILE A 244 -19.28 8.04 -16.33
CA ILE A 244 -19.13 6.60 -16.33
C ILE A 244 -19.97 6.04 -15.20
N LYS A 245 -21.12 5.47 -15.57
CA LYS A 245 -22.05 4.88 -14.61
C LYS A 245 -21.36 3.83 -13.75
N PRO A 246 -21.53 3.87 -12.41
CA PRO A 246 -20.99 2.86 -11.54
C PRO A 246 -21.67 1.51 -11.79
N ALA A 247 -20.93 0.42 -11.58
CA ALA A 247 -21.55 -0.89 -11.41
C ALA A 247 -22.42 -0.88 -10.14
N LYS A 248 -23.49 -1.67 -10.14
CA LYS A 248 -24.22 -1.89 -8.89
C LYS A 248 -23.30 -2.64 -7.93
N THR A 249 -23.39 -2.34 -6.64
CA THR A 249 -22.58 -3.00 -5.61
C THR A 249 -22.62 -4.53 -5.70
N ILE A 250 -23.79 -5.12 -5.91
CA ILE A 250 -23.92 -6.59 -6.07
C ILE A 250 -23.17 -7.11 -7.30
N ASP A 251 -23.14 -6.36 -8.40
CA ASP A 251 -22.41 -6.71 -9.61
C ASP A 251 -20.90 -6.60 -9.36
N ALA A 252 -20.46 -5.55 -8.68
CA ALA A 252 -19.06 -5.36 -8.27
C ALA A 252 -18.58 -6.49 -7.34
N PHE A 253 -19.45 -6.99 -6.46
CA PHE A 253 -19.16 -8.16 -5.61
C PHE A 253 -19.04 -9.45 -6.42
N ASN A 254 -19.92 -9.66 -7.38
CA ASN A 254 -19.93 -10.88 -8.19
C ASN A 254 -18.78 -10.91 -9.21
N THR A 255 -18.38 -9.75 -9.70
CA THR A 255 -17.23 -9.55 -10.60
C THR A 255 -15.92 -9.39 -9.86
N GLY A 256 -15.95 -9.30 -8.52
CA GLY A 256 -14.79 -9.41 -7.66
C GLY A 256 -14.08 -10.76 -7.86
N LYS A 257 -13.32 -10.88 -8.94
CA LYS A 257 -12.63 -12.08 -9.36
C LYS A 257 -11.57 -12.45 -8.33
N ARG A 258 -11.54 -13.73 -7.94
CA ARG A 258 -10.38 -14.33 -7.27
C ARG A 258 -9.14 -14.07 -8.12
N ILE A 259 -8.04 -13.75 -7.46
CA ILE A 259 -6.73 -13.60 -8.07
C ILE A 259 -6.51 -14.76 -9.06
N GLU A 260 -6.24 -14.46 -10.34
CA GLU A 260 -5.84 -15.52 -11.27
C GLU A 260 -4.58 -16.19 -10.70
N THR A 261 -4.56 -17.51 -10.65
CA THR A 261 -3.47 -18.32 -10.10
C THR A 261 -2.10 -17.92 -10.64
N THR A 262 -2.07 -17.46 -11.90
CA THR A 262 -0.92 -16.91 -12.62
C THR A 262 -0.33 -15.66 -11.96
N PHE A 263 -1.18 -14.75 -11.46
CA PHE A 263 -0.72 -13.54 -10.80
C PHE A 263 -0.16 -13.82 -9.41
N CYS A 264 -0.84 -14.67 -8.61
CA CYS A 264 -0.30 -15.18 -7.35
C CYS A 264 1.08 -15.83 -7.55
N ALA A 265 1.24 -16.67 -8.58
CA ALA A 265 2.51 -17.32 -8.90
C ALA A 265 3.62 -16.31 -9.24
N LEU A 266 3.26 -15.16 -9.80
CA LEU A 266 4.17 -14.09 -10.15
C LEU A 266 4.54 -13.21 -8.94
N ILE A 267 3.60 -12.87 -8.04
CA ILE A 267 3.94 -12.30 -6.71
C ILE A 267 4.88 -13.24 -5.95
N GLN A 268 4.57 -14.54 -5.92
CA GLN A 268 5.40 -15.54 -5.27
C GLN A 268 6.83 -15.50 -5.80
N ARG A 269 7.03 -15.27 -7.10
CA ARG A 269 8.37 -15.15 -7.69
C ARG A 269 9.15 -13.96 -7.12
N HIS A 270 8.49 -12.89 -6.72
CA HIS A 270 9.10 -11.69 -6.12
C HIS A 270 9.24 -11.76 -4.59
N MET A 271 8.35 -12.50 -3.92
CA MET A 271 8.44 -12.74 -2.47
C MET A 271 9.39 -13.90 -2.13
N LYS A 272 9.61 -14.85 -3.04
CA LYS A 272 10.52 -16.00 -2.86
C LYS A 272 11.96 -15.61 -2.49
N PRO A 273 12.60 -14.60 -3.08
CA PRO A 273 13.93 -14.14 -2.66
C PRO A 273 13.99 -13.67 -1.19
N LEU A 274 12.88 -13.17 -0.62
CA LEU A 274 12.82 -12.78 0.79
C LEU A 274 12.75 -14.00 1.73
N LYS A 275 12.25 -15.14 1.24
CA LYS A 275 12.07 -16.39 1.99
C LYS A 275 13.38 -16.99 2.52
N GLY A 276 14.51 -16.77 1.84
CA GLY A 276 15.79 -17.35 2.28
C GLY A 276 16.47 -16.58 3.41
N ARG A 277 16.26 -15.27 3.51
CA ARG A 277 17.06 -14.36 4.36
C ARG A 277 16.30 -13.74 5.54
N GLN A 278 14.97 -13.75 5.52
CA GLN A 278 14.12 -13.02 6.48
C GLN A 278 13.22 -13.92 7.34
N LEU A 279 13.43 -15.24 7.33
CA LEU A 279 12.66 -16.16 8.19
C LEU A 279 13.13 -16.05 9.64
N GLY A 280 12.21 -15.73 10.55
CA GLY A 280 12.53 -15.62 11.99
C GLY A 280 13.31 -14.35 12.36
N THR A 281 13.44 -13.41 11.44
CA THR A 281 14.00 -12.08 11.73
C THR A 281 12.96 -11.21 12.41
N GLN A 282 13.42 -10.16 13.08
CA GLN A 282 12.52 -9.09 13.51
C GLN A 282 11.84 -8.40 12.31
N PHE A 283 10.95 -7.46 12.59
CA PHE A 283 10.30 -6.66 11.55
C PHE A 283 11.31 -5.99 10.62
N PHE A 284 10.98 -5.97 9.33
CA PHE A 284 11.74 -5.30 8.29
C PHE A 284 10.78 -4.55 7.36
N HIS A 285 11.26 -3.49 6.72
CA HIS A 285 10.51 -2.77 5.70
C HIS A 285 10.81 -3.40 4.31
N PRO A 286 9.79 -3.81 3.53
CA PRO A 286 10.04 -4.42 2.23
C PRO A 286 10.69 -3.41 1.26
N ASN A 287 11.78 -3.83 0.59
CA ASN A 287 12.50 -2.97 -0.37
C ASN A 287 11.67 -2.62 -1.62
N SER A 288 10.66 -3.44 -1.94
CA SER A 288 9.74 -3.18 -3.03
C SER A 288 8.39 -3.83 -2.74
N VAL A 289 7.34 -3.12 -3.12
CA VAL A 289 5.94 -3.53 -3.02
C VAL A 289 5.25 -3.41 -4.39
N ALA A 290 6.04 -3.34 -5.46
CA ALA A 290 5.54 -3.29 -6.83
C ALA A 290 4.63 -4.49 -7.12
N GLY A 291 3.57 -4.25 -7.88
CA GLY A 291 2.53 -5.23 -8.19
C GLY A 291 1.52 -5.45 -7.05
N LEU A 292 1.75 -4.90 -5.85
CA LEU A 292 0.86 -5.12 -4.71
C LEU A 292 -0.12 -3.97 -4.46
N PHE A 293 -0.24 -2.96 -5.33
CA PHE A 293 -1.23 -1.88 -5.15
C PHE A 293 -1.27 -1.33 -3.71
N VAL A 294 -0.10 -0.99 -3.15
CA VAL A 294 0.00 -0.49 -1.77
C VAL A 294 -0.75 0.80 -1.61
N ASN A 295 -1.30 1.04 -0.42
CA ASN A 295 -1.80 2.38 -0.11
C ASN A 295 -0.59 3.35 -0.11
N ALA A 296 -0.65 4.41 -0.92
CA ALA A 296 0.44 5.37 -1.09
C ALA A 296 0.84 6.06 0.23
N ASN A 297 -0.12 6.12 1.16
CA ASN A 297 -0.02 6.71 2.49
C ASN A 297 0.37 5.71 3.59
N ALA A 298 0.58 4.44 3.23
CA ALA A 298 0.87 3.40 4.20
C ALA A 298 2.36 3.10 4.30
N THR A 299 2.81 2.86 5.52
CA THR A 299 4.08 2.17 5.78
C THR A 299 3.78 0.77 6.30
N TYR A 300 4.44 -0.22 5.70
CA TYR A 300 4.29 -1.62 6.06
C TYR A 300 5.61 -2.12 6.64
N VAL A 301 5.53 -2.80 7.78
CA VAL A 301 6.65 -3.59 8.29
C VAL A 301 6.21 -5.03 8.47
N ILE A 302 7.07 -5.95 8.10
CA ILE A 302 6.73 -7.35 7.91
C ILE A 302 7.72 -8.21 8.69
N ALA A 303 7.24 -9.30 9.26
CA ALA A 303 8.08 -10.35 9.80
C ALA A 303 7.57 -11.72 9.35
N PHE A 304 8.48 -12.62 9.00
CA PHE A 304 8.10 -13.96 8.55
C PHE A 304 8.32 -15.01 9.62
N LYS A 305 7.34 -15.89 9.77
CA LYS A 305 7.42 -17.04 10.66
C LYS A 305 8.35 -18.10 10.07
N PRO A 306 9.34 -18.62 10.82
CA PRO A 306 10.07 -19.81 10.41
C PRO A 306 9.12 -21.00 10.20
N PRO A 307 9.40 -21.90 9.24
CA PRO A 307 8.57 -23.09 9.01
C PRO A 307 8.44 -24.00 10.24
N THR A 308 9.48 -24.06 11.09
CA THR A 308 9.54 -24.89 12.30
C THR A 308 8.76 -24.34 13.49
N LYS A 309 8.22 -23.13 13.38
CA LYS A 309 7.58 -22.39 14.46
C LYS A 309 6.07 -22.39 14.29
N THR A 310 5.30 -22.44 15.36
CA THR A 310 3.82 -22.51 15.33
C THR A 310 3.17 -21.21 15.75
N CYS A 311 3.92 -20.33 16.42
CA CYS A 311 3.43 -19.06 16.93
C CYS A 311 4.48 -17.94 16.82
N ILE A 312 4.02 -16.73 16.53
CA ILE A 312 4.74 -15.47 16.75
C ILE A 312 4.06 -14.75 17.90
N ARG A 313 4.83 -14.32 18.89
CA ARG A 313 4.37 -13.41 19.95
C ARG A 313 5.05 -12.06 19.79
N MET A 314 4.28 -10.99 19.93
CA MET A 314 4.75 -9.61 19.94
C MET A 314 4.18 -8.88 21.15
N LYS A 315 5.03 -8.30 21.99
CA LYS A 315 4.63 -7.40 23.08
C LYS A 315 4.94 -5.97 22.69
N THR A 316 3.93 -5.10 22.67
CA THR A 316 4.10 -3.70 22.25
C THR A 316 3.00 -2.82 22.85
N LYS A 317 2.95 -1.55 22.45
CA LYS A 317 1.78 -0.69 22.61
C LYS A 317 1.25 -0.35 21.23
N VAL A 318 -0.07 -0.22 21.09
CA VAL A 318 -0.64 0.52 19.96
C VAL A 318 0.03 1.90 19.96
N PRO A 319 0.53 2.40 18.82
CA PRO A 319 1.17 3.71 18.77
C PRO A 319 0.23 4.80 19.31
N LYS A 320 0.75 5.97 19.69
CA LYS A 320 -0.13 7.06 20.13
C LYS A 320 -0.88 7.65 18.94
N GLN A 321 -2.07 8.20 19.17
CA GLN A 321 -2.71 8.97 18.12
C GLN A 321 -1.88 10.22 17.84
N GLN A 322 -1.70 10.55 16.56
CA GLN A 322 -1.05 11.78 16.13
C GLN A 322 -1.98 12.48 15.13
N SER A 323 -1.78 13.77 14.92
CA SER A 323 -2.52 14.52 13.89
C SER A 323 -2.38 13.84 12.53
N TRP A 324 -1.19 13.33 12.23
CA TRP A 324 -0.85 12.68 10.97
C TRP A 324 -0.99 11.16 10.98
N ARG A 325 -1.24 10.50 12.13
CA ARG A 325 -1.40 9.04 12.23
C ARG A 325 -2.87 8.70 12.46
N CYS A 326 -3.53 8.22 11.42
CA CYS A 326 -4.98 8.00 11.42
C CYS A 326 -5.39 6.54 11.61
N TYR A 327 -4.48 5.60 11.34
CA TYR A 327 -4.78 4.18 11.45
C TYR A 327 -3.53 3.39 11.80
N TYR A 328 -3.72 2.39 12.65
CA TYR A 328 -2.77 1.31 12.90
C TYR A 328 -3.50 -0.02 12.82
N GLY A 329 -2.87 -1.02 12.21
CA GLY A 329 -3.45 -2.35 12.08
C GLY A 329 -2.40 -3.44 12.08
N VAL A 330 -2.78 -4.61 12.58
CA VAL A 330 -1.92 -5.80 12.65
C VAL A 330 -2.59 -6.92 11.87
N MET A 331 -1.88 -7.54 10.94
CA MET A 331 -2.40 -8.57 10.04
C MET A 331 -1.53 -9.82 10.08
N ALA A 332 -2.15 -10.99 10.23
CA ALA A 332 -1.54 -12.25 9.86
C ALA A 332 -1.76 -12.47 8.36
N ILE A 333 -0.70 -12.76 7.62
CA ILE A 333 -0.74 -12.95 6.17
C ILE A 333 -0.18 -14.31 5.77
N GLU A 334 -0.61 -14.80 4.62
CA GLU A 334 0.12 -15.79 3.83
C GLU A 334 1.03 -15.03 2.87
N TYR A 335 2.33 -14.94 3.15
CA TYR A 335 3.21 -14.04 2.40
C TYR A 335 3.47 -14.50 0.96
N GLU A 336 3.19 -15.76 0.66
CA GLU A 336 3.26 -16.27 -0.72
C GLU A 336 2.15 -15.69 -1.59
N SER A 337 0.94 -15.53 -1.05
CA SER A 337 -0.22 -14.98 -1.79
C SER A 337 -0.52 -13.52 -1.43
N THR A 338 0.11 -12.99 -0.38
CA THR A 338 -0.22 -11.73 0.30
C THR A 338 -1.64 -11.68 0.87
N ASN A 339 -2.33 -12.83 0.95
CA ASN A 339 -3.67 -12.90 1.53
C ASN A 339 -3.61 -12.59 3.03
N THR A 340 -4.51 -11.72 3.49
CA THR A 340 -4.73 -11.53 4.91
C THR A 340 -5.61 -12.65 5.45
N LEU A 341 -5.09 -13.35 6.44
CA LEU A 341 -5.75 -14.49 7.10
C LEU A 341 -6.61 -14.02 8.27
N SER A 342 -6.11 -13.01 8.99
CA SER A 342 -6.79 -12.35 10.11
C SER A 342 -6.18 -10.97 10.28
N SER A 343 -6.98 -9.96 10.65
CA SER A 343 -6.45 -8.65 11.04
C SER A 343 -7.17 -8.07 12.25
N LYS A 344 -6.51 -7.11 12.89
CA LYS A 344 -7.00 -6.32 14.01
C LYS A 344 -6.67 -4.85 13.76
N THR A 345 -7.67 -3.97 13.86
CA THR A 345 -7.46 -2.52 13.82
C THR A 345 -7.05 -1.99 15.21
N PHE A 346 -6.55 -0.76 15.29
CA PHE A 346 -6.22 -0.11 16.57
C PHE A 346 -7.41 -0.09 17.54
N GLU A 347 -8.65 0.03 17.05
CA GLU A 347 -9.87 -0.01 17.88
C GLU A 347 -10.04 -1.38 18.54
N GLU A 348 -9.88 -2.45 17.75
CA GLU A 348 -9.97 -3.84 18.25
C GLU A 348 -8.80 -4.24 19.15
N LEU A 349 -7.68 -3.50 19.07
CA LEU A 349 -6.51 -3.62 19.94
C LEU A 349 -6.64 -2.82 21.25
N GLY A 350 -7.82 -2.24 21.51
CA GLY A 350 -8.08 -1.47 22.73
C GLY A 350 -7.75 0.02 22.63
N GLY A 351 -7.55 0.55 21.42
CA GLY A 351 -7.33 1.97 21.17
C GLY A 351 -5.86 2.41 21.21
N TRP A 352 -5.62 3.68 20.89
CA TRP A 352 -4.29 4.28 20.81
C TRP A 352 -3.55 4.26 22.16
N GLY A 353 -2.25 3.97 22.15
CA GLY A 353 -1.40 3.93 23.35
C GLY A 353 -1.57 2.71 24.24
N THR A 354 -2.56 1.84 23.97
CA THR A 354 -2.87 0.66 24.78
C THR A 354 -1.77 -0.39 24.67
N GLY A 355 -1.35 -0.95 25.82
CA GLY A 355 -0.42 -2.07 25.87
C GLY A 355 -1.08 -3.37 25.40
N ILE A 356 -0.42 -4.07 24.48
CA ILE A 356 -0.97 -5.26 23.82
C ILE A 356 0.07 -6.38 23.73
N VAL A 357 -0.43 -7.61 23.70
CA VAL A 357 0.31 -8.81 23.34
C VAL A 357 -0.40 -9.48 22.17
N VAL A 358 0.23 -9.47 21.00
CA VAL A 358 -0.30 -10.12 19.81
C VAL A 358 0.29 -11.52 19.69
N TYR A 359 -0.59 -12.50 19.54
CA TYR A 359 -0.26 -13.88 19.21
C TYR A 359 -0.75 -14.15 17.79
N ALA A 360 0.18 -14.37 16.86
CA ALA A 360 -0.16 -14.94 15.56
C ALA A 360 0.14 -16.43 15.61
N ALA A 361 -0.88 -17.29 15.43
CA ALA A 361 -0.75 -18.73 15.65
C ALA A 361 -1.70 -19.55 14.76
N GLN A 362 -1.50 -20.88 14.69
CA GLN A 362 -2.36 -21.76 13.88
C GLN A 362 -3.79 -21.80 14.39
N ASN A 363 -3.93 -21.85 15.71
CA ASN A 363 -5.18 -21.93 16.43
C ASN A 363 -4.99 -21.37 17.85
N GLU A 364 -6.10 -21.30 18.59
CA GLU A 364 -6.09 -20.84 19.98
C GLU A 364 -5.26 -21.76 20.88
N GLU A 365 -5.29 -23.08 20.66
CA GLU A 365 -4.53 -24.03 21.48
C GLU A 365 -3.01 -23.81 21.35
N ALA A 366 -2.51 -23.56 20.14
CA ALA A 366 -1.11 -23.24 19.88
C ALA A 366 -0.70 -21.94 20.56
N ALA A 367 -1.54 -20.91 20.51
CA ALA A 367 -1.26 -19.65 21.20
C ALA A 367 -1.28 -19.83 22.74
N ALA A 368 -2.23 -20.59 23.28
CA ALA A 368 -2.39 -20.83 24.71
C ALA A 368 -1.16 -21.52 25.33
N LYS A 369 -0.53 -22.46 24.59
CA LYS A 369 0.76 -23.08 24.98
C LYS A 369 1.90 -22.07 25.20
N HIS A 370 1.78 -20.87 24.65
CA HIS A 370 2.78 -19.80 24.73
C HIS A 370 2.29 -18.58 25.55
N GLY A 371 1.23 -18.79 26.35
CA GLY A 371 0.73 -17.84 27.33
C GLY A 371 -0.41 -16.94 26.85
N TYR A 372 -1.01 -17.21 25.69
CA TYR A 372 -2.26 -16.54 25.33
C TYR A 372 -3.38 -16.92 26.32
N ASP A 373 -4.13 -15.91 26.76
CA ASP A 373 -5.30 -16.06 27.63
C ASP A 373 -6.40 -15.19 27.06
N LYS A 374 -7.47 -15.80 26.53
CA LYS A 374 -8.61 -15.09 25.95
C LYS A 374 -9.36 -14.18 26.92
N ARG A 375 -9.14 -14.33 28.24
CA ARG A 375 -9.75 -13.48 29.28
C ARG A 375 -8.96 -12.21 29.50
N ASP A 376 -7.68 -12.20 29.15
CA ASP A 376 -6.85 -10.99 29.21
C ASP A 376 -7.17 -10.12 27.99
N LYS A 377 -7.74 -8.94 28.24
CA LYS A 377 -8.15 -8.01 27.17
C LYS A 377 -6.97 -7.41 26.40
N THR A 378 -5.75 -7.52 26.94
CA THR A 378 -4.52 -7.09 26.24
C THR A 378 -3.98 -8.16 25.31
N HIS A 379 -4.48 -9.40 25.41
CA HIS A 379 -4.08 -10.51 24.55
C HIS A 379 -4.96 -10.55 23.30
N HIS A 380 -4.32 -10.47 22.13
CA HIS A 380 -5.00 -10.51 20.84
C HIS A 380 -4.49 -11.70 20.02
N LEU A 381 -5.42 -12.50 19.49
CA LEU A 381 -5.12 -13.65 18.65
C LEU A 381 -5.39 -13.33 17.18
N LEU A 382 -4.40 -13.57 16.33
CA LEU A 382 -4.52 -13.61 14.87
C LEU A 382 -4.28 -15.05 14.41
N THR A 383 -5.30 -15.68 13.85
CA THR A 383 -5.18 -17.08 13.40
C THR A 383 -4.71 -17.16 11.95
N TRP A 384 -3.75 -18.05 11.67
CA TRP A 384 -3.50 -18.55 10.33
C TRP A 384 -4.05 -19.98 10.24
N LYS A 385 -4.93 -20.27 9.27
CA LYS A 385 -5.46 -21.63 9.10
C LYS A 385 -4.31 -22.62 8.91
N GLU A 386 -4.50 -23.89 9.30
CA GLU A 386 -3.56 -25.01 9.09
C GLU A 386 -3.29 -25.27 7.60
N ARG A 387 -2.57 -24.36 6.96
CA ARG A 387 -2.03 -24.52 5.62
C ARG A 387 -0.54 -24.67 5.77
N LYS A 388 0.04 -25.51 4.92
CA LYS A 388 1.51 -25.61 4.71
C LYS A 388 2.12 -24.30 4.16
N GLY A 389 1.32 -23.24 4.07
CA GLY A 389 1.70 -21.94 3.55
C GLY A 389 2.55 -21.17 4.53
N ALA A 390 3.41 -20.34 3.97
CA ALA A 390 4.36 -19.60 4.73
C ALA A 390 3.72 -18.30 5.23
N CYS A 391 3.70 -18.14 6.56
CA CYS A 391 2.93 -17.10 7.24
C CYS A 391 3.82 -15.96 7.73
N GLY A 392 3.25 -14.76 7.79
CA GLY A 392 3.90 -13.56 8.29
C GLY A 392 2.99 -12.71 9.15
N LEU A 393 3.59 -11.79 9.90
CA LEU A 393 2.93 -10.74 10.64
C LEU A 393 3.26 -9.40 9.97
N VAL A 394 2.24 -8.58 9.74
CA VAL A 394 2.38 -7.26 9.12
C VAL A 394 1.82 -6.22 10.07
N LEU A 395 2.56 -5.14 10.27
CA LEU A 395 2.04 -3.92 10.88
C LEU A 395 1.84 -2.90 9.76
N ARG A 396 0.68 -2.24 9.76
CA ARG A 396 0.33 -1.17 8.82
C ARG A 396 0.10 0.11 9.59
N TYR A 397 0.83 1.13 9.19
CA TYR A 397 0.65 2.51 9.64
C TYR A 397 0.08 3.30 8.47
N LEU A 398 -1.05 3.98 8.64
CA LEU A 398 -1.52 4.96 7.65
C LEU A 398 -1.26 6.36 8.16
N HIS A 399 -0.71 7.17 7.26
CA HIS A 399 -0.40 8.56 7.54
C HIS A 399 -1.13 9.51 6.60
N TYR A 400 -1.56 10.64 7.14
CA TYR A 400 -1.75 11.84 6.34
C TYR A 400 -0.37 12.42 5.99
N PHE A 401 -0.22 13.06 4.83
CA PHE A 401 1.07 13.61 4.37
C PHE A 401 1.47 14.90 5.14
N GLU A 402 1.74 14.78 6.44
CA GLU A 402 2.30 15.86 7.26
C GLU A 402 3.77 15.55 7.62
N ASP A 403 4.57 16.57 7.96
CA ASP A 403 6.01 16.45 8.22
C ASP A 403 6.38 15.36 9.25
N GLY A 404 5.54 15.18 10.29
CA GLY A 404 5.75 14.14 11.31
C GLY A 404 5.68 12.70 10.77
N ALA A 405 4.92 12.47 9.70
CA ALA A 405 4.82 11.15 9.06
C ALA A 405 6.13 10.75 8.36
N MET A 406 6.92 11.73 7.89
CA MET A 406 8.18 11.48 7.19
C MET A 406 9.25 10.95 8.14
N GLU A 407 9.29 11.43 9.38
CA GLU A 407 10.21 10.94 10.40
C GLU A 407 9.86 9.50 10.80
N GLU A 408 8.60 9.20 11.12
CA GLU A 408 8.16 7.83 11.42
C GLU A 408 8.46 6.90 10.25
N ARG A 409 8.12 7.30 9.02
CA ARG A 409 8.41 6.50 7.83
C ARG A 409 9.91 6.24 7.65
N SER A 410 10.76 7.24 7.88
CA SER A 410 12.21 7.11 7.78
C SER A 410 12.74 6.13 8.82
N ASN A 411 12.26 6.23 10.07
CA ASN A 411 12.63 5.32 11.15
C ASN A 411 12.20 3.87 10.85
N LEU A 412 10.98 3.68 10.33
CA LEU A 412 10.48 2.35 9.92
C LEU A 412 11.30 1.74 8.77
N ILE A 413 11.71 2.55 7.80
CA ILE A 413 12.56 2.10 6.67
C ILE A 413 13.97 1.74 7.16
N ALA A 414 14.53 2.51 8.09
CA ALA A 414 15.86 2.32 8.64
C ALA A 414 16.01 1.05 9.50
N MET A 415 14.91 0.37 9.86
CA MET A 415 14.95 -0.86 10.64
C MET A 415 15.69 -2.03 9.98
N ASN A 416 15.89 -1.99 8.67
CA ASN A 416 16.58 -3.04 7.92
C ASN A 416 18.06 -3.15 8.34
N GLY A 417 18.35 -3.89 9.41
CA GLY A 417 19.67 -4.03 10.03
C GLY A 417 19.94 -3.10 11.21
N GLY A 418 18.96 -2.29 11.63
CA GLY A 418 19.05 -1.35 12.74
C GLY A 418 18.33 -1.80 14.03
N SER A 419 18.41 -0.97 15.08
CA SER A 419 17.61 -1.16 16.29
C SER A 419 16.15 -0.79 16.03
N TRP A 420 15.22 -1.60 16.53
CA TRP A 420 13.78 -1.34 16.52
C TRP A 420 13.31 -0.67 17.81
N GLU A 421 14.20 -0.49 18.79
CA GLU A 421 13.87 0.09 20.09
C GLU A 421 13.50 1.57 19.93
N GLY A 422 12.34 1.96 20.49
CA GLY A 422 11.85 3.33 20.47
C GLY A 422 10.85 3.65 19.36
N ILE A 423 10.64 2.77 18.38
CA ILE A 423 9.59 2.94 17.37
C ILE A 423 8.24 2.51 17.98
N GLU A 424 7.30 3.45 18.11
CA GLU A 424 5.97 3.16 18.63
C GLU A 424 5.25 2.11 17.76
N GLY A 425 4.48 1.21 18.37
CA GLY A 425 3.79 0.13 17.64
C GLY A 425 4.66 -1.09 17.39
N ILE A 426 5.99 -0.99 17.43
CA ILE A 426 6.88 -2.11 17.15
C ILE A 426 7.35 -2.80 18.42
N GLY A 427 7.04 -4.09 18.51
CA GLY A 427 7.47 -4.95 19.61
C GLY A 427 8.53 -5.97 19.19
N LYS A 428 9.29 -6.46 20.16
CA LYS A 428 10.15 -7.64 19.97
C LYS A 428 9.31 -8.85 19.58
N LEU A 429 9.75 -9.54 18.54
CA LEU A 429 9.17 -10.80 18.10
C LEU A 429 9.84 -11.99 18.75
N GLU A 430 9.02 -12.89 19.26
CA GLU A 430 9.41 -14.19 19.78
C GLU A 430 8.74 -15.29 18.96
N TYR A 431 9.52 -16.29 18.55
CA TYR A 431 9.06 -17.38 17.70
C TYR A 431 9.08 -18.69 18.48
N PHE A 432 7.92 -19.33 18.61
CA PHE A 432 7.76 -20.57 19.37
C PHE A 432 7.68 -21.79 18.49
#